data_AF-A0A918BVW8-F1
#
_entry.id   AF-A0A918BVW8-F1
#
_cell.length_a   1.000
_cell.length_b   1.000
_cell.length_c   1.000
_cell.angle_alpha   90.00
_cell.angle_beta   90.00
_cell.angle_gamma   90.00
#
_symmetry.space_group_name_H-M   'P 1'
#
loop_
_entity.id
_entity.type
_entity.pdbx_description
1 polymer ?
#
loop_
_entity_poly.entity_id
_entity_poly.type
_entity_poly.pdbx_seq_one_letter_code
_entity_poly.pdbx_strand_id
1 'polypeptide(L)'
;MSLFRFLTDLPGSYQGPTRALEGPFGLLGLGEASLAARLCEDFAPVTLAREGTQLLLNSPETQAAADDFAALSEVSGVQVQRAGAGEGSRFDLNKLAFLAPGGVLSTYHLAQFVAHATGHSAEAQQAEEVLRAVRERCVPEIEDGNPARELAWSLWGRAPLLLAPTGEGVLIEAFQMLLARVGKVLSVPVEHEPLYLLTGAFEAHHERGDGRLALILGEEDAEMAMCRAVLETRIDEVLLVPYPLGHTDAEAGGYAGALGLWYFGAWVAAYLSEREGASCEDSPALKQVLGELVSAVPSDELN
;
A
#
# COMPACT_ATOMS: atom_id res chain seq x y z
N MET A 1 16.40 13.23 -5.31
CA MET A 1 17.03 12.44 -4.22
C MET A 1 16.64 10.98 -4.46
N SER A 2 17.55 10.02 -4.29
CA SER A 2 17.24 8.61 -4.64
C SER A 2 16.22 8.01 -3.67
N LEU A 3 15.17 7.37 -4.19
CA LEU A 3 14.15 6.66 -3.41
C LEU A 3 14.78 5.63 -2.46
N PHE A 4 15.88 5.00 -2.85
CA PHE A 4 16.62 4.06 -1.99
C PHE A 4 17.02 4.67 -0.65
N ARG A 5 17.45 5.95 -0.63
CA ARG A 5 17.78 6.62 0.64
C ARG A 5 16.54 6.79 1.51
N PHE A 6 15.43 7.23 0.91
CA PHE A 6 14.18 7.38 1.65
C PHE A 6 13.65 6.05 2.17
N LEU A 7 13.80 4.96 1.40
CA LEU A 7 13.47 3.62 1.87
C LEU A 7 14.35 3.22 3.04
N THR A 8 15.68 3.39 2.96
CA THR A 8 16.60 3.10 4.09
C THR A 8 16.23 3.84 5.36
N ASP A 9 15.84 5.11 5.23
CA ASP A 9 15.53 5.98 6.36
C ASP A 9 14.08 5.86 6.84
N LEU A 10 13.21 5.13 6.12
CA LEU A 10 11.76 5.05 6.42
C LEU A 10 11.46 4.43 7.79
N PRO A 11 12.03 3.27 8.18
CA PRO A 11 11.74 2.70 9.50
C PRO A 11 12.22 3.63 10.62
N GLY A 12 11.32 4.00 11.53
CA GLY A 12 11.54 4.94 12.62
C GLY A 12 11.37 6.42 12.22
N SER A 13 10.97 6.71 10.99
CA SER A 13 10.78 8.09 10.52
C SER A 13 9.42 8.69 10.87
N TYR A 14 8.48 7.90 11.41
CA TYR A 14 7.22 8.43 11.91
C TYR A 14 7.43 9.42 13.07
N GLN A 15 6.92 10.64 12.92
CA GLN A 15 7.01 11.73 13.90
C GLN A 15 5.63 12.30 14.24
N GLY A 16 4.56 11.54 13.99
CA GLY A 16 3.19 11.99 14.23
C GLY A 16 2.69 11.71 15.67
N PRO A 17 1.43 12.04 15.95
CA PRO A 17 0.81 11.79 17.25
C PRO A 17 0.73 10.29 17.60
N THR A 18 1.16 9.93 18.80
CA THR A 18 1.10 8.54 19.30
C THR A 18 -0.01 8.30 20.32
N ARG A 19 -0.82 9.32 20.61
CA ARG A 19 -1.90 9.26 21.60
C ARG A 19 -3.15 8.62 20.99
N ALA A 20 -3.66 7.59 21.65
CA ALA A 20 -4.94 6.98 21.32
C ALA A 20 -6.11 7.97 21.51
N LEU A 21 -7.07 7.89 20.59
CA LEU A 21 -8.30 8.66 20.56
C LEU A 21 -9.48 7.86 21.12
N GLU A 22 -10.64 8.50 21.26
CA GLU A 22 -11.85 7.84 21.77
C GLU A 22 -12.57 7.09 20.64
N GLY A 23 -12.76 5.78 20.83
CA GLY A 23 -13.54 4.94 19.91
C GLY A 23 -15.04 5.00 20.19
N PRO A 24 -15.88 4.30 19.38
CA PRO A 24 -15.51 3.47 18.23
C PRO A 24 -14.99 4.29 17.04
N PHE A 25 -14.33 3.62 16.10
CA PHE A 25 -13.63 4.27 14.99
C PHE A 25 -14.32 4.01 13.65
N GLY A 26 -14.40 5.06 12.84
CA GLY A 26 -14.64 4.97 11.40
C GLY A 26 -13.38 5.42 10.65
N LEU A 27 -13.09 4.81 9.51
CA LEU A 27 -11.90 5.12 8.73
C LEU A 27 -12.23 5.25 7.25
N LEU A 28 -11.86 6.39 6.67
CA LEU A 28 -11.98 6.64 5.24
C LEU A 28 -10.66 7.22 4.72
N GLY A 29 -10.07 6.54 3.74
CA GLY A 29 -8.92 7.02 2.99
C GLY A 29 -9.33 7.45 1.58
N LEU A 30 -8.84 8.61 1.14
CA LEU A 30 -9.12 9.18 -0.17
C LEU A 30 -7.82 9.46 -0.93
N GLY A 31 -7.85 9.25 -2.25
CA GLY A 31 -6.71 9.51 -3.13
C GLY A 31 -5.48 8.70 -2.72
N GLU A 32 -4.30 9.34 -2.62
CA GLU A 32 -3.06 8.66 -2.23
C GLU A 32 -3.12 8.03 -0.82
N ALA A 33 -4.05 8.47 0.02
CA ALA A 33 -4.22 7.97 1.38
C ALA A 33 -5.11 6.71 1.49
N SER A 34 -5.74 6.27 0.39
CA SER A 34 -6.63 5.09 0.40
C SER A 34 -5.92 3.83 0.86
N LEU A 35 -4.72 3.57 0.33
CA LEU A 35 -3.96 2.36 0.66
C LEU A 35 -3.60 2.28 2.14
N ALA A 36 -3.29 3.43 2.77
CA ALA A 36 -3.01 3.47 4.21
C ALA A 36 -4.25 3.10 5.04
N ALA A 37 -5.43 3.61 4.63
CA ALA A 37 -6.68 3.25 5.28
C ALA A 37 -7.00 1.76 5.10
N ARG A 38 -6.79 1.23 3.90
CA ARG A 38 -7.01 -0.19 3.59
C ARG A 38 -6.14 -1.13 4.41
N LEU A 39 -4.87 -0.78 4.58
CA LEU A 39 -3.94 -1.54 5.44
C LEU A 39 -4.37 -1.54 6.93
N CYS A 40 -5.25 -0.62 7.33
CA CYS A 40 -5.73 -0.45 8.69
C CYS A 40 -7.22 -0.80 8.86
N GLU A 41 -7.84 -1.48 7.89
CA GLU A 41 -9.27 -1.84 7.92
C GLU A 41 -9.64 -2.60 9.20
N ASP A 42 -8.75 -3.47 9.71
CA ASP A 42 -8.97 -4.24 10.94
C ASP A 42 -9.06 -3.35 12.20
N PHE A 43 -8.43 -2.18 12.20
CA PHE A 43 -8.46 -1.25 13.35
C PHE A 43 -9.74 -0.42 13.39
N ALA A 44 -10.38 -0.21 12.23
CA ALA A 44 -11.57 0.61 12.06
C ALA A 44 -12.43 0.05 10.91
N PRO A 45 -13.19 -1.02 11.16
CA PRO A 45 -13.84 -1.83 10.11
C PRO A 45 -15.03 -1.13 9.43
N VAL A 46 -15.46 0.03 9.93
CA VAL A 46 -16.55 0.81 9.32
C VAL A 46 -15.99 2.03 8.62
N THR A 47 -16.50 2.31 7.42
CA THR A 47 -16.08 3.50 6.66
C THR A 47 -16.56 4.79 7.32
N LEU A 48 -17.79 4.78 7.84
CA LEU A 48 -18.42 5.93 8.50
C LEU A 48 -18.85 5.55 9.92
N ALA A 49 -18.25 6.20 10.91
CA ALA A 49 -18.62 6.07 12.31
C ALA A 49 -19.99 6.69 12.58
N ARG A 50 -20.69 6.15 13.59
CA ARG A 50 -21.96 6.70 14.10
C ARG A 50 -21.81 7.42 15.43
N GLU A 51 -20.71 7.17 16.14
CA GLU A 51 -20.30 7.76 17.41
C GLU A 51 -18.77 7.60 17.53
N GLY A 52 -18.15 8.22 18.52
CA GLY A 52 -16.69 8.13 18.71
C GLY A 52 -15.93 9.02 17.72
N THR A 53 -14.96 8.45 17.00
CA THR A 53 -14.04 9.18 16.12
C THR A 53 -14.12 8.72 14.67
N GLN A 54 -14.24 9.67 13.74
CA GLN A 54 -14.04 9.46 12.31
C GLN A 54 -12.61 9.88 11.93
N LEU A 55 -11.81 8.92 11.49
CA LEU A 55 -10.51 9.15 10.87
C LEU A 55 -10.71 9.39 9.37
N LEU A 56 -10.26 10.54 8.88
CA LEU A 56 -10.25 10.88 7.46
C LEU A 56 -8.81 11.07 7.00
N LEU A 57 -8.36 10.20 6.09
CA LEU A 57 -7.05 10.32 5.47
C LEU A 57 -7.25 10.84 4.04
N ASN A 58 -6.55 11.90 3.66
CA ASN A 58 -6.74 12.47 2.33
C ASN A 58 -5.47 13.07 1.73
N SER A 59 -5.47 13.16 0.42
CA SER A 59 -4.52 13.92 -0.39
C SER A 59 -5.16 15.24 -0.86
N PRO A 60 -4.37 16.23 -1.32
CA PRO A 60 -4.89 17.55 -1.70
C PRO A 60 -6.00 17.51 -2.74
N GLU A 61 -5.89 16.65 -3.75
CA GLU A 61 -6.86 16.53 -4.84
C GLU A 61 -8.21 15.95 -4.40
N THR A 62 -8.30 15.42 -3.18
CA THR A 62 -9.53 14.86 -2.61
C THR A 62 -10.11 15.72 -1.48
N GLN A 63 -9.60 16.94 -1.29
CA GLN A 63 -9.98 17.78 -0.15
C GLN A 63 -11.46 18.15 -0.12
N ALA A 64 -12.08 18.43 -1.27
CA ALA A 64 -13.52 18.72 -1.33
C ALA A 64 -14.36 17.52 -0.82
N ALA A 65 -14.05 16.32 -1.29
CA ALA A 65 -14.71 15.09 -0.80
C ALA A 65 -14.43 14.86 0.70
N ALA A 66 -13.20 15.12 1.16
CA ALA A 66 -12.86 15.01 2.58
C ALA A 66 -13.64 16.00 3.45
N ASP A 67 -13.87 17.22 2.95
CA ASP A 67 -14.72 18.22 3.61
C ASP A 67 -16.19 17.76 3.69
N ASP A 68 -16.73 17.18 2.63
CA ASP A 68 -18.09 16.61 2.63
C ASP A 68 -18.26 15.49 3.66
N PHE A 69 -17.33 14.52 3.69
CA PHE A 69 -17.40 13.40 4.63
C PHE A 69 -17.19 13.84 6.09
N ALA A 70 -16.36 14.85 6.32
CA ALA A 70 -16.22 15.44 7.64
C ALA A 70 -17.50 16.11 8.09
N ALA A 71 -18.14 16.92 7.24
CA ALA A 71 -19.40 17.56 7.55
C ALA A 71 -20.50 16.53 7.88
N LEU A 72 -20.58 15.43 7.11
CA LEU A 72 -21.51 14.32 7.40
C LEU A 72 -21.27 13.67 8.78
N SER A 73 -19.99 13.52 9.15
CA SER A 73 -19.59 12.92 10.42
C SER A 73 -19.88 13.84 11.60
N GLU A 74 -19.60 15.14 11.46
CA GLU A 74 -19.87 16.17 12.46
C GLU A 74 -21.37 16.33 12.72
N VAL A 75 -22.20 16.31 11.67
CA VAL A 75 -23.67 16.31 11.79
C VAL A 75 -24.17 15.11 12.58
N SER A 76 -23.45 13.98 12.50
CA SER A 76 -23.76 12.76 13.26
C SER A 76 -23.22 12.80 14.70
N GLY A 77 -22.55 13.88 15.11
CA GLY A 77 -21.98 14.03 16.45
C GLY A 77 -20.66 13.29 16.66
N VAL A 78 -20.02 12.84 15.57
CA VAL A 78 -18.74 12.11 15.61
C VAL A 78 -17.58 13.09 15.63
N GLN A 79 -16.54 12.82 16.43
CA GLN A 79 -15.32 13.60 16.41
C GLN A 79 -14.51 13.31 15.13
N VAL A 80 -14.30 14.32 14.30
CA VAL A 80 -13.50 14.16 13.07
C VAL A 80 -12.03 14.42 13.36
N GLN A 81 -11.17 13.52 12.87
CA GLN A 81 -9.71 13.64 12.96
C GLN A 81 -9.12 13.39 11.58
N ARG A 82 -8.44 14.41 11.04
CA ARG A 82 -7.95 14.36 9.66
C ARG A 82 -6.43 14.23 9.61
N ALA A 83 -5.94 13.40 8.70
CA ALA A 83 -4.53 13.33 8.37
C ALA A 83 -4.31 13.49 6.86
N GLY A 84 -3.41 14.40 6.49
CA GLY A 84 -3.09 14.69 5.10
C GLY A 84 -1.83 13.97 4.64
N ALA A 85 -1.73 13.65 3.35
CA ALA A 85 -0.47 13.31 2.68
C ALA A 85 -0.17 14.31 1.57
N GLY A 86 0.94 15.07 1.66
CA GLY A 86 1.32 16.01 0.61
C GLY A 86 2.12 17.22 1.09
N GLU A 87 2.26 18.20 0.21
CA GLU A 87 2.86 19.49 0.55
C GLU A 87 1.88 20.32 1.38
N GLY A 88 2.30 20.79 2.55
CA GLY A 88 1.43 21.51 3.48
C GLY A 88 0.80 22.80 2.93
N SER A 89 1.38 23.39 1.88
CA SER A 89 0.80 24.56 1.18
C SER A 89 -0.48 24.24 0.42
N ARG A 90 -0.80 22.96 0.20
CA ARG A 90 -1.98 22.49 -0.52
C ARG A 90 -3.10 21.99 0.39
N PHE A 91 -2.95 22.17 1.71
CA PHE A 91 -3.93 21.83 2.71
C PHE A 91 -4.32 23.05 3.54
N ASP A 92 -5.53 23.04 4.08
CA ASP A 92 -5.83 23.86 5.25
C ASP A 92 -5.27 23.15 6.48
N LEU A 93 -4.07 23.56 6.90
CA LEU A 93 -3.35 22.95 8.01
C LEU A 93 -4.11 23.03 9.35
N ASN A 94 -5.06 23.95 9.49
CA ASN A 94 -5.86 24.06 10.72
C ASN A 94 -6.85 22.91 10.88
N LYS A 95 -7.19 22.22 9.77
CA LYS A 95 -8.10 21.07 9.76
C LYS A 95 -7.39 19.74 9.99
N LEU A 96 -6.06 19.71 9.95
CA LEU A 96 -5.27 18.49 10.02
C LEU A 96 -4.71 18.25 11.43
N ALA A 97 -4.91 17.03 11.93
CA ALA A 97 -4.24 16.53 13.13
C ALA A 97 -2.81 16.04 12.83
N PHE A 98 -2.55 15.65 11.58
CA PHE A 98 -1.25 15.17 11.13
C PHE A 98 -1.06 15.43 9.63
N LEU A 99 0.18 15.68 9.21
CA LEU A 99 0.56 15.81 7.81
C LEU A 99 1.77 14.90 7.54
N ALA A 100 1.56 13.87 6.75
CA ALA A 100 2.60 13.00 6.23
C ALA A 100 3.32 13.67 5.04
N PRO A 101 4.62 13.38 4.83
CA PRO A 101 5.28 13.68 3.57
C PRO A 101 4.49 13.11 2.39
N GLY A 102 4.39 13.87 1.30
CA GLY A 102 3.73 13.42 0.08
C GLY A 102 4.49 12.32 -0.66
N GLY A 103 3.79 11.63 -1.56
CA GLY A 103 4.38 10.62 -2.44
C GLY A 103 4.13 9.19 -1.95
N VAL A 104 4.78 8.24 -2.61
CA VAL A 104 4.55 6.80 -2.40
C VAL A 104 4.77 6.33 -0.96
N LEU A 105 5.65 6.98 -0.20
CA LEU A 105 5.95 6.61 1.18
C LEU A 105 4.99 7.19 2.22
N SER A 106 4.03 8.03 1.79
CA SER A 106 2.98 8.57 2.67
C SER A 106 2.15 7.46 3.32
N THR A 107 1.98 6.32 2.63
CA THR A 107 1.27 5.14 3.11
C THR A 107 1.77 4.70 4.49
N TYR A 108 3.09 4.61 4.68
CA TYR A 108 3.70 4.25 5.97
C TYR A 108 3.30 5.23 7.08
N HIS A 109 3.47 6.54 6.85
CA HIS A 109 3.22 7.54 7.89
C HIS A 109 1.75 7.62 8.28
N LEU A 110 0.85 7.55 7.29
CA LEU A 110 -0.57 7.57 7.52
C LEU A 110 -1.06 6.28 8.22
N ALA A 111 -0.55 5.13 7.81
CA ALA A 111 -0.86 3.86 8.45
C ALA A 111 -0.40 3.85 9.93
N GLN A 112 0.80 4.36 10.21
CA GLN A 112 1.31 4.51 11.58
C GLN A 112 0.45 5.47 12.41
N PHE A 113 0.00 6.58 11.81
CA PHE A 113 -0.95 7.48 12.45
C PHE A 113 -2.25 6.78 12.84
N VAL A 114 -2.85 6.01 11.94
CA VAL A 114 -4.10 5.27 12.24
C VAL A 114 -3.88 4.25 13.34
N ALA A 115 -2.80 3.45 13.27
CA ALA A 115 -2.48 2.46 14.29
C ALA A 115 -2.38 3.09 15.69
N HIS A 116 -1.63 4.19 15.82
CA HIS A 116 -1.54 4.91 17.08
C HIS A 116 -2.86 5.55 17.53
N ALA A 117 -3.56 6.22 16.61
CA ALA A 117 -4.82 6.92 16.89
C ALA A 117 -5.91 5.96 17.39
N THR A 118 -5.93 4.73 16.88
CA THR A 118 -6.90 3.69 17.25
C THR A 118 -6.48 2.85 18.46
N GLY A 119 -5.33 3.13 19.07
CA GLY A 119 -4.83 2.40 20.25
C GLY A 119 -3.95 1.18 19.95
N HIS A 120 -3.72 0.86 18.67
CA HIS A 120 -2.89 -0.26 18.18
C HIS A 120 -1.40 0.11 18.11
N SER A 121 -0.88 0.71 19.19
CA SER A 121 0.52 1.15 19.25
C SER A 121 1.51 -0.01 19.34
N ALA A 122 1.06 -1.20 19.76
CA ALA A 122 1.91 -2.40 19.80
C ALA A 122 2.14 -2.94 18.38
N GLU A 123 1.08 -2.98 17.57
CA GLU A 123 1.08 -3.37 16.17
C GLU A 123 1.91 -2.38 15.33
N ALA A 124 1.82 -1.09 15.63
CA ALA A 124 2.69 -0.04 15.09
C ALA A 124 4.18 -0.35 15.32
N GLN A 125 4.55 -0.72 16.56
CA GLN A 125 5.92 -1.06 16.93
C GLN A 125 6.39 -2.37 16.32
N GLN A 126 5.52 -3.37 16.22
CA GLN A 126 5.81 -4.63 15.52
C GLN A 126 6.08 -4.38 14.03
N ALA A 127 5.29 -3.52 13.39
CA ALA A 127 5.52 -3.13 12.01
C ALA A 127 6.89 -2.46 11.83
N GLU A 128 7.33 -1.62 12.77
CA GLU A 128 8.68 -1.03 12.76
C GLU A 128 9.79 -2.09 12.81
N GLU A 129 9.62 -3.16 13.59
CA GLU A 129 10.59 -4.25 13.67
C GLU A 129 10.66 -5.02 12.35
N VAL A 130 9.49 -5.32 11.75
CA VAL A 130 9.40 -5.94 10.42
C VAL A 130 10.07 -5.08 9.37
N LEU A 131 9.77 -3.78 9.32
CA LEU A 131 10.35 -2.84 8.36
C LEU A 131 11.88 -2.73 8.52
N ARG A 132 12.39 -2.69 9.76
CA ARG A 132 13.84 -2.69 10.02
C ARG A 132 14.51 -3.96 9.49
N ALA A 133 13.90 -5.12 9.67
CA ALA A 133 14.44 -6.38 9.17
C ALA A 133 14.36 -6.51 7.64
N VAL A 134 13.30 -6.00 7.01
CA VAL A 134 13.23 -5.88 5.54
C VAL A 134 14.37 -5.01 5.03
N ARG A 135 14.57 -3.83 5.63
CA ARG A 135 15.65 -2.91 5.27
C ARG A 135 17.01 -3.61 5.36
N GLU A 136 17.30 -4.28 6.46
CA GLU A 136 18.56 -5.00 6.69
C GLU A 136 18.88 -6.08 5.64
N ARG A 137 17.90 -6.48 4.83
CA ARG A 137 18.08 -7.45 3.74
C ARG A 137 17.98 -6.83 2.35
N CYS A 138 17.35 -5.66 2.22
CA CYS A 138 17.01 -5.07 0.93
C CYS A 138 17.86 -3.85 0.56
N VAL A 139 18.67 -3.31 1.48
CA VAL A 139 19.53 -2.15 1.21
C VAL A 139 20.52 -2.36 0.05
N PRO A 140 20.90 -1.31 -0.71
CA PRO A 140 21.71 -1.44 -1.92
C PRO A 140 23.09 -2.06 -1.70
N GLU A 141 23.66 -1.87 -0.51
CA GLU A 141 24.97 -2.39 -0.09
C GLU A 141 25.03 -3.92 -0.04
N ILE A 142 23.87 -4.60 -0.05
CA ILE A 142 23.80 -6.06 -0.15
C ILE A 142 23.89 -6.43 -1.63
N GLU A 143 25.08 -6.86 -2.05
CA GLU A 143 25.36 -7.24 -3.44
C GLU A 143 24.72 -8.59 -3.80
N ASP A 144 24.97 -9.62 -2.99
CA ASP A 144 24.47 -10.98 -3.16
C ASP A 144 23.36 -11.31 -2.16
N GLY A 145 22.33 -12.03 -2.58
CA GLY A 145 21.26 -12.51 -1.70
C GLY A 145 20.25 -11.43 -1.28
N ASN A 146 20.20 -10.30 -1.99
CA ASN A 146 19.19 -9.26 -1.76
C ASN A 146 17.84 -9.71 -2.37
N PRO A 147 16.83 -10.07 -1.56
CA PRO A 147 15.59 -10.66 -2.05
C PRO A 147 14.78 -9.68 -2.92
N ALA A 148 14.88 -8.37 -2.67
CA ALA A 148 14.18 -7.37 -3.47
C ALA A 148 14.81 -7.22 -4.86
N ARG A 149 16.14 -7.30 -4.95
CA ARG A 149 16.87 -7.28 -6.23
C ARG A 149 16.65 -8.55 -7.03
N GLU A 150 16.62 -9.70 -6.36
CA GLU A 150 16.31 -11.00 -6.98
C GLU A 150 14.89 -11.02 -7.54
N LEU A 151 13.89 -10.59 -6.76
CA LEU A 151 12.52 -10.51 -7.26
C LEU A 151 12.39 -9.49 -8.41
N ALA A 152 13.05 -8.32 -8.31
CA ALA A 152 13.10 -7.36 -9.41
C ALA A 152 13.76 -7.95 -10.67
N TRP A 153 14.72 -8.88 -10.53
CA TRP A 153 15.30 -9.62 -11.65
C TRP A 153 14.26 -10.51 -12.33
N SER A 154 13.50 -11.30 -11.56
CA SER A 154 12.45 -12.15 -12.13
C SER A 154 11.34 -11.34 -12.80
N LEU A 155 11.01 -10.15 -12.28
CA LEU A 155 9.97 -9.28 -12.85
C LEU A 155 10.39 -8.50 -14.10
N TRP A 156 11.68 -8.42 -14.40
CA TRP A 156 12.19 -7.53 -15.44
C TRP A 156 11.66 -7.90 -16.84
N GLY A 157 11.03 -6.94 -17.52
CA GLY A 157 10.41 -7.15 -18.82
C GLY A 157 9.13 -8.00 -18.81
N ARG A 158 8.55 -8.27 -17.64
CA ARG A 158 7.32 -9.09 -17.48
C ARG A 158 6.19 -8.26 -16.87
N ALA A 159 4.95 -8.64 -17.16
CA ALA A 159 3.74 -8.09 -16.51
C ALA A 159 3.17 -9.14 -15.56
N PRO A 160 3.44 -9.06 -14.24
CA PRO A 160 3.06 -10.12 -13.31
C PRO A 160 1.56 -10.18 -13.09
N LEU A 161 1.02 -11.40 -12.95
CA LEU A 161 -0.25 -11.63 -12.29
C LEU A 161 -0.06 -11.46 -10.78
N LEU A 162 -0.95 -10.73 -10.13
CA LEU A 162 -0.93 -10.53 -8.68
C LEU A 162 -2.09 -11.28 -8.05
N LEU A 163 -1.76 -12.18 -7.12
CA LEU A 163 -2.71 -12.98 -6.36
C LEU A 163 -2.41 -12.81 -4.87
N ALA A 164 -3.46 -12.90 -4.05
CA ALA A 164 -3.36 -12.94 -2.61
C ALA A 164 -4.53 -13.77 -2.06
N PRO A 165 -4.42 -14.33 -0.84
CA PRO A 165 -5.52 -15.00 -0.17
C PRO A 165 -6.78 -14.14 -0.05
N THR A 166 -7.93 -14.80 0.12
CA THR A 166 -9.19 -14.10 0.37
C THR A 166 -9.09 -13.22 1.62
N GLY A 167 -9.48 -11.95 1.50
CA GLY A 167 -9.35 -10.95 2.57
C GLY A 167 -8.04 -10.15 2.55
N GLU A 168 -7.03 -10.61 1.81
CA GLU A 168 -5.73 -9.95 1.69
C GLU A 168 -5.59 -9.11 0.39
N GLY A 169 -6.71 -8.74 -0.22
CA GLY A 169 -6.72 -7.96 -1.48
C GLY A 169 -6.00 -6.61 -1.40
N VAL A 170 -5.75 -6.08 -0.20
CA VAL A 170 -4.91 -4.89 0.00
C VAL A 170 -3.46 -5.12 -0.45
N LEU A 171 -2.95 -6.35 -0.38
CA LEU A 171 -1.60 -6.68 -0.85
C LEU A 171 -1.49 -6.57 -2.37
N ILE A 172 -2.56 -6.99 -3.09
CA ILE A 172 -2.65 -6.84 -4.55
C ILE A 172 -2.61 -5.36 -4.92
N GLU A 173 -3.45 -4.52 -4.27
CA GLU A 173 -3.45 -3.08 -4.50
C GLU A 173 -2.08 -2.44 -4.20
N ALA A 174 -1.48 -2.81 -3.07
CA ALA A 174 -0.16 -2.32 -2.67
C ALA A 174 0.90 -2.59 -3.74
N PHE A 175 1.03 -3.85 -4.18
CA PHE A 175 2.02 -4.22 -5.20
C PHE A 175 1.68 -3.61 -6.55
N GLN A 176 0.42 -3.57 -6.95
CA GLN A 176 0.00 -2.98 -8.21
C GLN A 176 0.38 -1.50 -8.27
N MET A 177 0.08 -0.74 -7.20
CA MET A 177 0.43 0.67 -7.11
C MET A 177 1.95 0.88 -7.12
N LEU A 178 2.71 0.08 -6.38
CA LEU A 178 4.17 0.21 -6.31
C LEU A 178 4.84 -0.12 -7.66
N LEU A 179 4.43 -1.21 -8.30
CA LEU A 179 4.95 -1.60 -9.61
C LEU A 179 4.61 -0.55 -10.68
N ALA A 180 3.41 0.02 -10.67
CA ALA A 180 3.02 1.04 -11.63
C ALA A 180 3.68 2.40 -11.34
N ARG A 181 3.56 2.91 -10.11
CA ARG A 181 3.98 4.26 -9.72
C ARG A 181 5.50 4.38 -9.58
N VAL A 182 6.18 3.35 -9.06
CA VAL A 182 7.64 3.36 -8.86
C VAL A 182 8.34 2.52 -9.93
N GLY A 183 7.96 1.24 -10.05
CA GLY A 183 8.60 0.28 -10.96
C GLY A 183 8.40 0.57 -12.45
N LYS A 184 7.39 1.38 -12.79
CA LYS A 184 6.97 1.70 -14.17
C LYS A 184 6.60 0.45 -14.98
N VAL A 185 6.07 -0.56 -14.30
CA VAL A 185 5.67 -1.85 -14.86
C VAL A 185 4.18 -2.09 -14.63
N LEU A 186 3.51 -2.59 -15.68
CA LEU A 186 2.13 -3.02 -15.61
C LEU A 186 2.04 -4.35 -14.85
N SER A 187 1.03 -4.48 -14.02
CA SER A 187 0.66 -5.75 -13.36
C SER A 187 -0.84 -6.00 -13.50
N VAL A 188 -1.23 -7.27 -13.48
CA VAL A 188 -2.62 -7.71 -13.68
C VAL A 188 -3.15 -8.27 -12.35
N PRO A 189 -4.12 -7.61 -11.70
CA PRO A 189 -4.68 -8.07 -10.44
C PRO A 189 -5.68 -9.20 -10.68
N VAL A 190 -5.65 -10.22 -9.82
CA VAL A 190 -6.62 -11.32 -9.80
C VAL A 190 -7.30 -11.33 -8.42
N GLU A 191 -8.26 -10.42 -8.24
CA GLU A 191 -8.85 -10.12 -6.92
C GLU A 191 -10.08 -10.97 -6.57
N HIS A 192 -10.78 -11.49 -7.58
CA HIS A 192 -12.06 -12.18 -7.39
C HIS A 192 -12.02 -13.55 -8.05
N GLU A 193 -12.39 -14.58 -7.30
CA GLU A 193 -12.62 -15.93 -7.80
C GLU A 193 -11.43 -16.46 -8.64
N PRO A 194 -10.20 -16.47 -8.07
CA PRO A 194 -8.97 -16.67 -8.83
C PRO A 194 -8.95 -18.02 -9.56
N LEU A 195 -9.46 -19.10 -8.94
CA LEU A 195 -9.50 -20.41 -9.58
C LEU A 195 -10.36 -20.43 -10.85
N TYR A 196 -11.52 -19.81 -10.84
CA TYR A 196 -12.39 -19.72 -12.02
C TYR A 196 -11.70 -18.93 -13.14
N LEU A 197 -11.09 -17.80 -12.81
CA LEU A 197 -10.37 -16.98 -13.78
C LEU A 197 -9.17 -17.73 -14.37
N LEU A 198 -8.30 -18.30 -13.53
CA LEU A 198 -7.06 -18.92 -13.98
C LEU A 198 -7.30 -20.17 -14.81
N THR A 199 -8.25 -21.02 -14.40
CA THR A 199 -8.59 -22.24 -15.15
C THR A 199 -9.16 -21.93 -16.53
N GLY A 200 -9.99 -20.89 -16.66
CA GLY A 200 -10.56 -20.46 -17.94
C GLY A 200 -9.59 -19.66 -18.80
N ALA A 201 -8.91 -18.66 -18.24
CA ALA A 201 -8.02 -17.74 -18.97
C ALA A 201 -6.82 -18.44 -19.61
N PHE A 202 -6.40 -19.58 -19.07
CA PHE A 202 -5.27 -20.36 -19.54
C PHE A 202 -5.66 -21.70 -20.17
N GLU A 203 -6.96 -21.99 -20.35
CA GLU A 203 -7.45 -23.26 -20.91
C GLU A 203 -6.87 -23.54 -22.32
N ALA A 204 -6.87 -22.53 -23.20
CA ALA A 204 -6.39 -22.65 -24.58
C ALA A 204 -4.85 -22.58 -24.71
N HIS A 205 -4.13 -22.29 -23.63
CA HIS A 205 -2.69 -22.02 -23.62
C HIS A 205 -1.88 -23.00 -22.76
N HIS A 206 -2.40 -24.21 -22.55
CA HIS A 206 -1.68 -25.28 -21.86
C HIS A 206 -0.29 -25.50 -22.50
N GLU A 207 0.77 -25.52 -21.68
CA GLU A 207 2.16 -25.80 -22.08
C GLU A 207 2.87 -24.75 -22.97
N ARG A 208 2.32 -23.53 -23.12
CA ARG A 208 2.95 -22.53 -24.01
C ARG A 208 4.13 -21.76 -23.40
N GLY A 209 4.43 -21.92 -22.12
CA GLY A 209 5.55 -21.20 -21.48
C GLY A 209 5.53 -19.71 -21.85
N ASP A 210 4.32 -19.12 -21.88
CA ASP A 210 4.19 -17.69 -22.11
C ASP A 210 4.99 -17.02 -21.00
N GLY A 211 5.91 -16.10 -21.32
CA GLY A 211 6.89 -15.49 -20.39
C GLY A 211 6.28 -14.66 -19.25
N ARG A 212 5.02 -14.96 -18.93
CA ARG A 212 4.22 -14.51 -17.81
C ARG A 212 4.76 -15.09 -16.52
N LEU A 213 4.60 -14.29 -15.49
CA LEU A 213 4.98 -14.60 -14.13
C LEU A 213 3.79 -14.31 -13.22
N ALA A 214 3.61 -15.09 -12.17
CA ALA A 214 2.64 -14.82 -11.11
C ALA A 214 3.32 -14.61 -9.77
N LEU A 215 2.83 -13.64 -9.01
CA LEU A 215 3.18 -13.42 -7.61
C LEU A 215 1.99 -13.81 -6.74
N ILE A 216 2.20 -14.71 -5.80
CA ILE A 216 1.27 -14.99 -4.71
C ILE A 216 1.82 -14.24 -3.49
N LEU A 217 1.09 -13.20 -3.08
CA LEU A 217 1.46 -12.27 -2.02
C LEU A 217 0.85 -12.74 -0.69
N GLY A 218 1.64 -12.75 0.39
CA GLY A 218 1.19 -13.21 1.71
C GLY A 218 1.40 -14.70 1.92
N GLU A 219 0.66 -15.28 2.85
CA GLU A 219 0.75 -16.72 3.16
C GLU A 219 0.02 -17.57 2.12
N GLU A 220 0.58 -18.73 1.78
CA GLU A 220 -0.07 -19.67 0.85
C GLU A 220 -1.15 -20.47 1.59
N ASP A 221 -2.42 -20.08 1.40
CA ASP A 221 -3.57 -20.87 1.84
C ASP A 221 -3.91 -22.00 0.84
N ALA A 222 -4.96 -22.77 1.15
CA ALA A 222 -5.37 -23.89 0.31
C ALA A 222 -5.83 -23.45 -1.10
N GLU A 223 -6.45 -22.28 -1.23
CA GLU A 223 -6.89 -21.76 -2.53
C GLU A 223 -5.68 -21.32 -3.35
N MET A 224 -4.76 -20.57 -2.76
CA MET A 224 -3.53 -20.12 -3.40
C MET A 224 -2.63 -21.29 -3.81
N ALA A 225 -2.55 -22.35 -3.01
CA ALA A 225 -1.84 -23.57 -3.37
C ALA A 225 -2.45 -24.24 -4.63
N MET A 226 -3.78 -24.22 -4.77
CA MET A 226 -4.45 -24.69 -5.99
C MET A 226 -4.21 -23.76 -7.18
N CYS A 227 -4.26 -22.44 -6.97
CA CYS A 227 -3.92 -21.45 -8.01
C CYS A 227 -2.49 -21.66 -8.52
N ARG A 228 -1.52 -21.88 -7.63
CA ARG A 228 -0.14 -22.22 -8.00
C ARG A 228 -0.09 -23.49 -8.82
N ALA A 229 -0.70 -24.58 -8.37
CA ALA A 229 -0.70 -25.85 -9.09
C ALA A 229 -1.30 -25.73 -10.51
N VAL A 230 -2.31 -24.87 -10.68
CA VAL A 230 -2.84 -24.54 -12.00
C VAL A 230 -1.80 -23.78 -12.82
N LEU A 231 -1.22 -22.71 -12.27
CA LEU A 231 -0.29 -21.82 -12.98
C LEU A 231 1.05 -22.46 -13.36
N GLU A 232 1.60 -23.34 -12.52
CA GLU A 232 2.90 -24.01 -12.75
C GLU A 232 2.96 -24.80 -14.07
N THR A 233 1.82 -25.23 -14.62
CA THR A 233 1.76 -25.93 -15.90
C THR A 233 1.40 -25.03 -17.09
N ARG A 234 1.19 -23.72 -16.84
CA ARG A 234 0.56 -22.77 -17.78
C ARG A 234 1.38 -21.51 -18.02
N ILE A 235 2.20 -21.09 -17.06
CA ILE A 235 3.08 -19.92 -17.17
C ILE A 235 4.53 -20.28 -16.87
N ASP A 236 5.45 -19.36 -17.14
CA ASP A 236 6.89 -19.57 -16.98
C ASP A 236 7.31 -19.69 -15.51
N GLU A 237 6.76 -18.85 -14.64
CA GLU A 237 7.21 -18.76 -13.25
C GLU A 237 6.07 -18.37 -12.30
N VAL A 238 5.99 -19.06 -11.15
CA VAL A 238 5.11 -18.70 -10.04
C VAL A 238 5.99 -18.48 -8.81
N LEU A 239 5.95 -17.28 -8.23
CA LEU A 239 6.73 -16.92 -7.06
C LEU A 239 5.82 -16.67 -5.86
N LEU A 240 6.16 -17.27 -4.73
CA LEU A 240 5.57 -16.94 -3.44
C LEU A 240 6.33 -15.77 -2.83
N VAL A 241 5.61 -14.77 -2.36
CA VAL A 241 6.16 -13.60 -1.65
C VAL A 241 5.53 -13.55 -0.26
N PRO A 242 6.08 -14.32 0.70
CA PRO A 242 5.53 -14.42 2.05
C PRO A 242 5.76 -13.14 2.85
N TYR A 243 5.08 -13.03 3.99
CA TYR A 243 5.31 -11.94 4.92
C TYR A 243 6.78 -11.88 5.38
N PRO A 244 7.39 -10.68 5.49
CA PRO A 244 8.77 -10.58 5.96
C PRO A 244 8.88 -10.86 7.45
N LEU A 245 9.87 -11.69 7.83
CA LEU A 245 10.13 -12.25 9.17
C LEU A 245 9.12 -13.31 9.65
N GLY A 246 9.67 -14.43 10.14
CA GLY A 246 8.92 -15.54 10.68
C GLY A 246 8.15 -15.18 11.94
N HIS A 247 6.84 -15.15 11.83
CA HIS A 247 5.97 -15.56 12.90
C HIS A 247 5.68 -17.04 12.64
N THR A 248 6.33 -17.89 13.43
CA THR A 248 5.93 -19.29 13.53
C THR A 248 4.47 -19.32 13.98
N ASP A 249 3.61 -19.82 13.10
CA ASP A 249 2.19 -20.15 13.30
C ASP A 249 1.23 -18.95 13.47
N ALA A 250 0.20 -18.93 12.61
CA ALA A 250 -1.09 -18.21 12.68
C ALA A 250 -1.11 -16.66 12.83
N GLU A 251 -0.04 -16.01 13.26
CA GLU A 251 0.02 -14.56 13.52
C GLU A 251 0.91 -13.77 12.53
N ALA A 252 1.45 -14.42 11.49
CA ALA A 252 2.26 -13.75 10.44
C ALA A 252 1.45 -12.76 9.59
N GLY A 253 0.14 -12.99 9.47
CA GLY A 253 -0.80 -12.10 8.82
C GLY A 253 -1.30 -10.99 9.74
N GLY A 254 -1.64 -9.84 9.16
CA GLY A 254 -2.12 -8.66 9.87
C GLY A 254 -1.35 -7.40 9.51
N TYR A 255 -1.62 -6.31 10.23
CA TYR A 255 -1.09 -4.97 9.93
C TYR A 255 0.43 -4.93 9.72
N ALA A 256 1.21 -5.51 10.64
CA ALA A 256 2.67 -5.48 10.59
C ALA A 256 3.23 -6.24 9.38
N GLY A 257 2.68 -7.43 9.10
CA GLY A 257 3.03 -8.23 7.94
C GLY A 257 2.68 -7.52 6.63
N ALA A 258 1.45 -7.00 6.52
CA ALA A 258 0.98 -6.30 5.32
C ALA A 258 1.80 -5.02 5.03
N LEU A 259 2.08 -4.22 6.06
CA LEU A 259 2.94 -3.03 5.90
C LEU A 259 4.39 -3.43 5.57
N GLY A 260 4.89 -4.52 6.16
CA GLY A 260 6.19 -5.10 5.83
C GLY A 260 6.28 -5.53 4.37
N LEU A 261 5.25 -6.20 3.85
CA LEU A 261 5.19 -6.67 2.48
C LEU A 261 5.06 -5.50 1.49
N TRP A 262 4.26 -4.48 1.82
CA TRP A 262 4.23 -3.21 1.07
C TRP A 262 5.64 -2.58 1.00
N TYR A 263 6.33 -2.50 2.13
CA TYR A 263 7.68 -1.92 2.18
C TYR A 263 8.70 -2.75 1.39
N PHE A 264 8.61 -4.08 1.44
CA PHE A 264 9.37 -4.97 0.57
C PHE A 264 9.07 -4.72 -0.92
N GLY A 265 7.79 -4.60 -1.28
CA GLY A 265 7.37 -4.24 -2.64
C GLY A 265 7.93 -2.89 -3.09
N ALA A 266 8.10 -1.93 -2.19
CA ALA A 266 8.69 -0.62 -2.51
C ALA A 266 10.17 -0.74 -2.86
N TRP A 267 10.93 -1.60 -2.17
CA TRP A 267 12.30 -1.96 -2.56
C TRP A 267 12.36 -2.65 -3.92
N VAL A 268 11.49 -3.64 -4.15
CA VAL A 268 11.39 -4.37 -5.43
C VAL A 268 11.13 -3.41 -6.58
N ALA A 269 10.16 -2.52 -6.42
CA ALA A 269 9.81 -1.53 -7.44
C ALA A 269 10.94 -0.52 -7.69
N ALA A 270 11.68 -0.12 -6.65
CA ALA A 270 12.85 0.74 -6.81
C ALA A 270 13.96 0.07 -7.63
N TYR A 271 14.32 -1.18 -7.30
CA TYR A 271 15.30 -1.96 -8.09
C TYR A 271 14.82 -2.24 -9.52
N LEU A 272 13.53 -2.51 -9.70
CA LEU A 272 12.94 -2.71 -11.02
C LEU A 272 13.06 -1.43 -11.86
N SER A 273 12.76 -0.25 -11.29
CA SER A 273 12.90 1.02 -11.99
C SER A 273 14.35 1.33 -12.39
N GLU A 274 15.32 1.07 -11.50
CA GLU A 274 16.74 1.23 -11.80
C GLU A 274 17.14 0.37 -12.99
N ARG A 275 16.66 -0.87 -13.00
CA ARG A 275 16.96 -1.86 -14.03
C ARG A 275 16.33 -1.55 -15.38
N GLU A 276 15.13 -0.99 -15.38
CA GLU A 276 14.49 -0.46 -16.59
C GLU A 276 15.14 0.84 -17.09
N GLY A 277 16.12 1.39 -16.35
CA GLY A 277 16.71 2.69 -16.65
C GLY A 277 15.70 3.85 -16.50
N ALA A 278 14.64 3.64 -15.71
CA ALA A 278 13.55 4.57 -15.50
C ALA A 278 13.70 5.34 -14.18
N SER A 279 13.01 6.48 -14.07
CA SER A 279 12.92 7.20 -12.79
C SER A 279 11.94 6.51 -11.85
N CYS A 280 12.33 6.36 -10.59
CA CYS A 280 11.46 5.91 -9.50
C CYS A 280 10.45 6.97 -9.05
N GLU A 281 10.63 8.24 -9.46
CA GLU A 281 9.73 9.34 -9.10
C GLU A 281 8.40 9.26 -9.84
N ASP A 282 7.42 10.01 -9.33
CA ASP A 282 6.15 10.22 -10.00
C ASP A 282 6.35 10.80 -11.40
N SER A 283 5.61 10.23 -12.36
CA SER A 283 5.67 10.68 -13.74
C SER A 283 5.19 12.14 -13.85
N PRO A 284 5.74 12.92 -14.80
CA PRO A 284 5.24 14.26 -15.08
C PRO A 284 3.73 14.29 -15.39
N ALA A 285 3.22 13.24 -16.06
CA ALA A 285 1.80 13.10 -16.36
C ALA A 285 0.95 12.99 -15.09
N LEU A 286 1.36 12.16 -14.12
CA LEU A 286 0.65 12.06 -12.83
C LEU A 286 0.68 13.40 -12.10
N LYS A 287 1.84 14.06 -12.01
CA LYS A 287 1.97 15.38 -11.36
C LYS A 287 1.05 16.43 -12.00
N GLN A 288 0.90 16.40 -13.32
CA GLN A 288 0.00 17.29 -14.04
C GLN A 288 -1.47 17.01 -13.70
N VAL A 289 -1.90 15.75 -13.78
CA VAL A 289 -3.29 15.35 -13.47
C VAL A 289 -3.65 15.75 -12.04
N LEU A 290 -2.78 15.47 -11.06
CA LEU A 290 -3.00 15.87 -9.67
C LEU A 290 -3.06 17.39 -9.52
N GLY A 291 -2.20 18.14 -10.22
CA GLY A 291 -2.22 19.61 -10.22
C GLY A 291 -3.52 20.20 -10.77
N GLU A 292 -4.07 19.61 -11.83
CA GLU A 292 -5.35 20.01 -12.42
C GLU A 292 -6.52 19.74 -11.47
N LEU A 293 -6.53 18.56 -10.82
CA LEU A 293 -7.57 18.21 -9.85
C LEU A 293 -7.59 19.13 -8.62
N VAL A 294 -6.42 19.54 -8.12
CA VAL A 294 -6.31 20.53 -7.03
C VAL A 294 -6.79 21.91 -7.48
N SER A 295 -6.48 22.31 -8.71
CA SER A 295 -6.81 23.65 -9.24
C SER A 295 -8.27 23.79 -9.70
N ALA A 296 -8.95 22.67 -9.95
CA ALA A 296 -10.33 22.64 -10.40
C ALA A 296 -11.36 22.95 -9.29
N VAL A 297 -10.92 23.09 -8.03
CA VAL A 297 -11.77 23.53 -6.91
C VAL A 297 -11.92 25.06 -6.99
N PRO A 298 -13.11 25.61 -7.30
CA PRO A 298 -13.29 27.05 -7.47
C PRO A 298 -13.02 27.82 -6.17
N SER A 299 -12.28 28.92 -6.26
CA SER A 299 -12.01 29.84 -5.15
C SER A 299 -13.24 30.57 -4.60
N ASP A 300 -14.40 30.44 -5.25
CA ASP A 300 -15.63 31.15 -4.88
C ASP A 300 -16.45 30.44 -3.78
N GLU A 301 -16.03 29.26 -3.30
CA GLU A 301 -16.65 28.56 -2.15
C GLU A 301 -15.88 28.80 -0.82
N LEU A 302 -14.90 29.70 -0.79
CA LEU A 302 -14.06 30.01 0.38
C LEU A 302 -14.43 31.32 1.10
N ASN A 303 -15.65 31.84 0.93
CA ASN A 303 -16.18 32.98 1.70
C ASN A 303 -17.42 32.63 2.51
#